data_AF-A0A963DFX1-F1
#
_entry.id   AF-A0A963DFX1-F1
#
_cell.length_a   1.000
_cell.length_b   1.000
_cell.length_c   1.000
_cell.angle_alpha   90.00
_cell.angle_beta   90.00
_cell.angle_gamma   90.00
#
_symmetry.space_group_name_H-M   'P 1'
#
loop_
_entity.id
_entity.type
_entity.pdbx_description
1 polymer ?
#
loop_
_entity_poly.entity_id
_entity_poly.type
_entity_poly.pdbx_seq_one_letter_code
_entity_poly.pdbx_strand_id
1 'polypeptide(L)'
;MMNKIPVGLGQPLKPLIEPLTKFNQLISSQMEKWVALNMDSLKAYMDLGMAQFKIVLKVHDAHSLSEFADSQFAVLSFVGHRMLDDSRALNDWGADYCYQANRLTRSNLLNLILK
;
A
#
# COMPACT_ATOMS: atom_id res chain seq x y z
N MET A 1 -36.18 -30.65 38.01
CA MET A 1 -35.41 -29.40 37.91
C MET A 1 -34.50 -29.51 36.71
N MET A 2 -34.82 -28.86 35.59
CA MET A 2 -33.94 -28.77 34.42
C MET A 2 -33.67 -27.30 34.16
N ASN A 3 -32.46 -26.87 34.50
CA ASN A 3 -32.02 -25.48 34.41
C ASN A 3 -31.95 -25.09 32.93
N LYS A 4 -32.98 -24.41 32.43
CA LYS A 4 -32.92 -23.74 31.13
C LYS A 4 -31.95 -22.57 31.31
N ILE A 5 -30.69 -22.78 30.94
CA ILE A 5 -29.74 -21.68 30.77
C ILE A 5 -30.45 -20.67 29.86
N PRO A 6 -30.71 -19.43 30.32
CA PRO A 6 -31.37 -18.46 29.48
C PRO A 6 -30.46 -18.21 28.27
N VAL A 7 -30.99 -18.46 27.08
CA VAL A 7 -30.41 -18.03 25.80
C VAL A 7 -30.49 -16.49 25.76
N GLY A 8 -29.69 -15.85 26.61
CA GLY A 8 -29.54 -14.40 26.72
C GLY A 8 -28.20 -13.91 26.17
N LEU A 9 -27.33 -14.82 25.71
CA LEU A 9 -25.98 -14.51 25.22
C LEU A 9 -25.84 -14.55 23.69
N GLY A 10 -26.92 -14.86 22.96
CA GLY A 10 -26.89 -15.01 21.50
C GLY A 10 -27.30 -13.78 20.67
N GLN A 11 -27.81 -12.70 21.29
CA GLN A 11 -28.53 -11.65 20.53
C GLN A 11 -28.20 -10.16 20.82
N PRO A 12 -26.97 -9.76 21.21
CA PRO A 12 -26.51 -8.45 20.73
C PRO A 12 -25.03 -8.37 20.30
N LEU A 13 -24.38 -9.49 19.96
CA LEU A 13 -22.99 -9.43 19.47
C LEU A 13 -22.88 -8.99 18.00
N LYS A 14 -23.93 -9.14 17.18
CA LYS A 14 -23.94 -8.72 15.76
C LYS A 14 -23.48 -7.27 15.55
N PRO A 15 -24.04 -6.25 16.24
CA PRO A 15 -23.60 -4.85 16.06
C PRO A 15 -22.18 -4.57 16.57
N LEU A 16 -21.58 -5.47 17.36
CA LEU A 16 -20.18 -5.35 17.83
C LEU A 16 -19.18 -6.10 16.93
N ILE A 17 -19.60 -7.19 16.28
CA ILE A 17 -18.77 -8.01 15.39
C ILE A 17 -18.65 -7.39 13.99
N GLU A 18 -19.71 -6.75 13.50
CA GLU A 18 -19.75 -6.15 12.16
C GLU A 18 -18.72 -5.01 11.96
N PRO A 19 -18.56 -4.06 12.91
CA PRO A 19 -17.53 -3.03 12.85
C PRO A 19 -16.11 -3.61 12.84
N LEU A 20 -15.86 -4.64 13.65
CA LEU A 20 -14.55 -5.30 13.75
C LEU A 20 -14.20 -6.03 12.45
N THR A 21 -15.18 -6.70 11.84
CA THR A 21 -14.98 -7.36 10.54
C THR A 21 -14.65 -6.34 9.45
N LYS A 22 -15.39 -5.22 9.38
CA LYS A 22 -15.13 -4.14 8.40
C LYS A 22 -13.79 -3.44 8.64
N PHE A 23 -13.38 -3.28 9.89
CA PHE A 23 -12.06 -2.76 10.25
C PHE A 23 -10.92 -3.69 9.78
N ASN A 24 -11.05 -5.00 10.05
CA ASN A 24 -10.05 -5.98 9.59
C ASN A 24 -9.94 -6.01 8.06
N GLN A 25 -11.06 -5.93 7.34
CA GLN A 25 -11.08 -5.84 5.88
C GLN A 25 -10.37 -4.58 5.37
N LEU A 26 -10.58 -3.43 6.03
CA LEU A 26 -9.88 -2.18 5.71
C LEU A 26 -8.38 -2.33 5.90
N ILE A 27 -7.93 -2.85 7.05
CA ILE A 27 -6.49 -3.07 7.30
C ILE A 27 -5.89 -4.03 6.26
N SER A 28 -6.57 -5.13 5.96
CA SER A 28 -6.13 -6.12 4.94
C SER A 28 -5.96 -5.48 3.56
N SER A 29 -6.98 -4.76 3.09
CA SER A 29 -6.93 -4.10 1.77
C SER A 29 -5.82 -3.04 1.70
N GLN A 30 -5.61 -2.30 2.79
CA GLN A 30 -4.56 -1.28 2.84
C GLN A 30 -3.16 -1.89 2.91
N MET A 31 -3.00 -3.06 3.56
CA MET A 31 -1.77 -3.86 3.50
C MET A 31 -1.49 -4.38 2.10
N GLU A 32 -2.50 -4.92 1.40
CA GLU A 32 -2.33 -5.39 0.02
C GLU A 32 -1.85 -4.26 -0.90
N LYS A 33 -2.47 -3.07 -0.81
CA LYS A 33 -2.01 -1.89 -1.55
C LYS A 33 -0.58 -1.51 -1.17
N TRP A 34 -0.24 -1.51 0.11
CA TRP A 34 1.12 -1.20 0.57
C TRP A 34 2.16 -2.22 0.07
N VAL A 35 1.83 -3.50 0.05
CA VAL A 35 2.68 -4.56 -0.51
C VAL A 35 2.84 -4.38 -2.02
N ALA A 36 1.77 -4.02 -2.74
CA ALA A 36 1.85 -3.71 -4.16
C ALA A 36 2.79 -2.52 -4.43
N LEU A 37 2.69 -1.43 -3.65
CA LEU A 37 3.61 -0.29 -3.74
C LEU A 37 5.08 -0.71 -3.57
N ASN A 38 5.37 -1.53 -2.56
CA ASN A 38 6.72 -2.04 -2.33
C ASN A 38 7.22 -2.96 -3.45
N MET A 39 6.33 -3.78 -4.02
CA MET A 39 6.67 -4.69 -5.12
C MET A 39 6.99 -3.92 -6.41
N ASP A 40 6.28 -2.81 -6.65
CA ASP A 40 6.57 -1.91 -7.77
C ASP A 40 7.91 -1.20 -7.59
N SER A 41 8.23 -0.78 -6.36
CA SER A 41 9.55 -0.20 -6.04
C SER A 41 10.65 -1.23 -6.27
N LEU A 42 10.43 -2.46 -5.84
CA LEU A 42 11.39 -3.55 -6.00
C LEU A 42 11.67 -3.86 -7.48
N LYS A 43 10.64 -3.92 -8.33
CA LYS A 43 10.84 -4.07 -9.79
C LYS A 43 11.66 -2.92 -10.35
N ALA A 44 11.35 -1.69 -9.97
CA ALA A 44 12.08 -0.52 -10.41
C ALA A 44 13.58 -0.60 -10.04
N TYR A 45 13.93 -1.01 -8.82
CA TYR A 45 15.33 -1.22 -8.43
C TYR A 45 16.00 -2.36 -9.19
N MET A 46 15.29 -3.44 -9.50
CA MET A 46 15.83 -4.53 -10.34
C MET A 46 16.13 -4.04 -11.76
N ASP A 47 15.25 -3.23 -12.35
CA ASP A 47 15.46 -2.65 -13.68
C ASP A 47 16.66 -1.68 -13.68
N LEU A 48 16.82 -0.89 -12.62
CA LEU A 48 18.00 -0.04 -12.42
C LEU A 48 19.29 -0.88 -12.31
N GLY A 49 19.24 -1.97 -11.54
CA GLY A 49 20.36 -2.90 -11.39
C GLY A 49 20.77 -3.55 -12.71
N MET A 50 19.79 -3.97 -13.52
CA MET A 50 20.05 -4.48 -14.87
C MET A 50 20.62 -3.41 -15.80
N ALA A 51 20.12 -2.18 -15.72
CA ALA A 51 20.65 -1.06 -16.51
C ALA A 51 22.12 -0.78 -16.16
N GLN A 52 22.47 -0.73 -14.87
CA GLN A 52 23.86 -0.60 -14.43
C GLN A 52 24.72 -1.80 -14.85
N PHE A 53 24.21 -3.02 -14.73
CA PHE A 53 24.94 -4.23 -15.16
C PHE A 53 25.25 -4.21 -16.66
N LYS A 54 24.32 -3.73 -17.50
CA LYS A 54 24.52 -3.57 -18.94
C LYS A 54 25.58 -2.51 -19.28
N ILE A 55 25.71 -1.47 -18.46
CA ILE A 55 26.75 -0.44 -18.60
C ILE A 55 28.11 -1.03 -18.21
N VAL A 56 28.20 -1.75 -17.10
CA VAL A 56 29.43 -2.42 -16.65
C VAL A 56 29.93 -3.43 -17.70
N LEU A 57 29.03 -4.16 -18.37
CA LEU A 57 29.39 -5.06 -19.48
C LEU A 57 29.88 -4.34 -20.75
N LYS A 58 29.51 -3.07 -20.94
CA LYS A 58 29.92 -2.25 -22.10
C LYS A 58 31.20 -1.46 -21.86
N VAL A 59 31.50 -1.11 -20.61
CA VAL A 59 32.71 -0.38 -20.21
C VAL A 59 33.91 -1.34 -20.22
N HIS A 60 34.50 -1.55 -21.40
CA HIS A 60 35.80 -2.22 -21.56
C HIS A 60 36.89 -1.27 -22.11
N ASP A 61 36.55 -0.05 -22.53
CA ASP A 61 37.51 0.86 -23.16
C ASP A 61 37.37 2.32 -22.72
N ALA A 62 38.46 3.07 -22.81
CA ALA A 62 38.71 4.38 -22.19
C ALA A 62 37.88 5.56 -22.75
N HIS A 63 36.78 5.29 -23.47
CA HIS A 63 35.82 6.29 -23.95
C HIS A 63 34.73 6.63 -22.90
N SER A 64 34.99 6.28 -21.64
CA SER A 64 34.00 5.99 -20.61
C SER A 64 33.37 7.22 -19.92
N LEU A 65 33.80 8.43 -20.25
CA LEU A 65 33.30 9.65 -19.58
C LEU A 65 31.91 10.07 -20.08
N SER A 66 31.66 9.94 -21.39
CA SER A 66 30.35 10.25 -22.01
C SER A 66 29.30 9.23 -21.57
N GLU A 67 29.61 7.93 -21.65
CA GLU A 67 28.70 6.88 -21.21
C GLU A 67 28.42 6.94 -19.71
N PHE A 68 29.40 7.37 -18.90
CA PHE A 68 29.17 7.59 -17.47
C PHE A 68 28.24 8.77 -17.22
N ALA A 69 28.43 9.91 -17.91
CA ALA A 69 27.53 11.07 -17.80
C ALA A 69 26.10 10.73 -18.25
N ASP A 70 25.95 10.00 -19.37
CA ASP A 70 24.65 9.51 -19.84
C ASP A 70 24.01 8.52 -18.85
N SER A 71 24.82 7.64 -18.23
CA SER A 71 24.33 6.72 -17.20
C SER A 71 23.84 7.44 -15.95
N GLN A 72 24.55 8.48 -15.51
CA GLN A 72 24.14 9.26 -14.34
C GLN A 72 22.87 10.04 -14.64
N PHE A 73 22.74 10.60 -15.83
CA PHE A 73 21.52 11.29 -16.25
C PHE A 73 20.33 10.33 -16.35
N ALA A 74 20.54 9.13 -16.89
CA ALA A 74 19.51 8.09 -16.97
C ALA A 74 19.06 7.62 -15.57
N VAL A 75 20.01 7.41 -14.64
CA VAL A 75 19.72 7.06 -13.24
C VAL A 75 18.95 8.20 -12.56
N LEU A 76 19.38 9.45 -12.74
CA LEU A 76 18.73 10.60 -12.13
C LEU A 76 17.30 10.79 -12.66
N SER A 77 17.11 10.67 -13.98
CA SER A 77 15.80 10.76 -14.61
C SER A 77 14.87 9.62 -14.18
N PHE A 78 15.41 8.40 -14.06
CA PHE A 78 14.70 7.25 -13.53
C PHE A 78 14.26 7.46 -12.08
N VAL A 79 15.18 7.89 -11.20
CA VAL A 79 14.88 8.17 -9.79
C VAL A 79 13.88 9.31 -9.66
N GLY A 80 13.99 10.36 -10.50
CA GLY A 80 13.05 11.47 -10.53
C GLY A 80 11.64 11.04 -10.92
N HIS A 81 11.50 10.24 -11.98
CA HIS A 81 10.21 9.66 -12.36
C HIS A 81 9.67 8.75 -11.25
N ARG A 82 10.52 7.90 -10.67
CA ARG A 82 10.11 7.00 -9.60
C ARG A 82 9.63 7.75 -8.36
N MET A 83 10.32 8.81 -7.96
CA MET A 83 9.92 9.63 -6.82
C MET A 83 8.56 10.30 -7.06
N LEU A 84 8.29 10.75 -8.28
CA LEU A 84 6.98 11.31 -8.63
C LEU A 84 5.88 10.24 -8.58
N ASP A 85 6.13 9.05 -9.10
CA ASP A 85 5.17 7.96 -9.09
C ASP A 85 4.92 7.43 -7.68
N ASP A 86 5.96 7.24 -6.87
CA ASP A 86 5.85 6.88 -5.46
C ASP A 86 5.08 7.95 -4.67
N SER A 87 5.33 9.24 -4.94
CA SER A 87 4.63 10.33 -4.27
C SER A 87 3.14 10.38 -4.63
N ARG A 88 2.77 10.17 -5.90
CA ARG A 88 1.36 10.02 -6.30
C ARG A 88 0.71 8.84 -5.63
N ALA A 89 1.37 7.69 -5.66
CA ALA A 89 0.80 6.46 -5.13
C ALA A 89 0.63 6.50 -3.60
N LEU A 90 1.56 7.16 -2.88
CA LEU A 90 1.43 7.46 -1.45
C LEU A 90 0.26 8.41 -1.17
N ASN A 91 0.11 9.46 -1.97
CA ASN A 91 -0.98 10.43 -1.82
C ASN A 91 -2.35 9.76 -2.03
N ASP A 92 -2.48 8.95 -3.09
CA ASP A 92 -3.70 8.21 -3.39
C ASP A 92 -4.02 7.18 -2.29
N TRP A 93 -3.01 6.47 -1.79
CA TRP A 93 -3.18 5.53 -0.68
C TRP A 93 -3.65 6.25 0.60
N GLY A 94 -3.05 7.39 0.94
CA GLY A 94 -3.40 8.18 2.12
C GLY A 94 -4.80 8.78 2.04
N ALA A 95 -5.17 9.31 0.88
CA ALA A 95 -6.51 9.83 0.61
C ALA A 95 -7.57 8.73 0.73
N ASP A 96 -7.33 7.56 0.13
CA ASP A 96 -8.22 6.41 0.21
C ASP A 96 -8.33 5.87 1.64
N TYR A 97 -7.22 5.76 2.37
CA TYR A 97 -7.22 5.36 3.79
C TYR A 97 -8.11 6.29 4.62
N CYS A 98 -7.93 7.60 4.48
CA CYS A 98 -8.71 8.59 5.21
C CYS A 98 -10.20 8.53 4.84
N TYR A 99 -10.51 8.39 3.55
CA TYR A 99 -11.89 8.25 3.06
C TYR A 99 -12.57 7.00 3.65
N GLN A 100 -11.91 5.85 3.58
CA GLN A 100 -12.45 4.59 4.08
C GLN A 100 -12.59 4.59 5.61
N ALA A 101 -11.63 5.16 6.34
CA ALA A 101 -11.69 5.33 7.79
C ALA A 101 -12.86 6.24 8.20
N ASN A 102 -13.03 7.38 7.54
CA ASN A 102 -14.15 8.29 7.79
C ASN A 102 -15.50 7.62 7.49
N ARG A 103 -15.59 6.84 6.42
CA ARG A 103 -16.80 6.07 6.07
C ARG A 103 -17.14 5.03 7.14
N LEU A 104 -16.14 4.29 7.62
CA LEU A 104 -16.32 3.29 8.67
C LEU A 104 -16.79 3.93 9.98
N THR A 105 -16.17 5.04 10.39
CA THR A 105 -16.57 5.82 11.57
C THR A 105 -18.01 6.33 11.44
N ARG A 106 -18.38 6.91 10.30
CA ARG A 106 -19.76 7.37 10.05
C ARG A 106 -20.77 6.22 10.09
N SER A 107 -20.47 5.09 9.46
CA SER A 107 -21.35 3.92 9.48
C SER A 107 -21.55 3.37 10.89
N ASN A 108 -20.50 3.32 11.70
CA ASN A 108 -20.59 2.87 13.08
C ASN A 108 -21.38 3.84 13.96
N LEU A 109 -21.18 5.16 13.79
CA LEU A 109 -21.96 6.18 14.50
C LEU A 109 -23.44 6.14 14.12
N LEU A 110 -23.77 6.01 12.83
CA LEU A 110 -25.16 5.89 12.38
C LEU A 110 -25.86 4.65 12.94
N ASN A 111 -25.17 3.50 12.98
CA ASN A 111 -25.68 2.27 13.58
C ASN A 111 -25.87 2.37 15.11
N LEU A 112 -25.12 3.24 15.80
CA LEU A 112 -25.29 3.50 17.23
C LEU A 112 -26.45 4.45 17.53
N ILE A 113 -26.69 5.44 16.65
CA ILE A 113 -27.71 6.49 16.83
C ILE A 113 -29.10 6.04 16.36
N LEU A 114 -29.19 5.19 15.34
CA LEU A 114 -30.45 4.67 14.78
C LEU A 114 -30.97 3.39 15.46
N LYS A 115 -30.53 3.13 16.70
CA LYS A 115 -30.93 1.97 17.52
C LYS A 115 -32.09 2.31 18.44
#